data_AF-A0A6C7I4M3-F1
#
_entry.id   AF-A0A6C7I4M3-F1
#
_cell.length_a   1.000
_cell.length_b   1.000
_cell.length_c   1.000
_cell.angle_alpha   90.00
_cell.angle_beta   90.00
_cell.angle_gamma   90.00
#
_symmetry.space_group_name_H-M   'P 1'
#
loop_
_entity.id
_entity.type
_entity.pdbx_description
1 polymer ?
#
loop_
_entity_poly.entity_id
_entity_poly.type
_entity_poly.pdbx_seq_one_letter_code
_entity_poly.pdbx_strand_id
1 'polypeptide(L)'
;MIAKTDSDIRHVTPSGGNVFADLGFHKQDAEKFYADSLNEIENTLAIKQQLMEEITLWITQNQMKQVEVATVLHISRPRVSDVVNKKCSKFTIDALVNMLSRIGKPVRVMVGP
;
A
#
# COMPACT_ATOMS: atom_id res chain seq x y z
N MET A 1 -28.74 12.35 31.45
CA MET A 1 -28.84 12.67 30.00
C MET A 1 -27.45 12.45 29.41
N ILE A 2 -27.28 11.51 28.49
CA ILE A 2 -25.98 11.26 27.84
C ILE A 2 -25.93 12.17 26.61
N ALA A 3 -24.98 13.10 26.59
CA ALA A 3 -24.76 13.98 25.44
C ALA A 3 -24.41 13.11 24.23
N LYS A 4 -25.19 13.24 23.15
CA LYS A 4 -24.92 12.57 21.88
C LYS A 4 -23.63 13.15 21.32
N THR A 5 -22.63 12.32 21.06
CA THR A 5 -21.40 12.75 20.39
C THR A 5 -21.77 13.28 19.01
N ASP A 6 -21.41 14.53 18.73
CA ASP A 6 -21.60 15.14 17.42
C ASP A 6 -20.64 14.49 16.42
N SER A 7 -21.21 13.77 15.45
CA SER A 7 -20.50 12.97 14.45
C SER A 7 -20.70 13.48 13.03
N ASP A 8 -21.21 14.70 12.85
CA ASP A 8 -21.51 15.24 11.52
C ASP A 8 -20.23 15.69 10.80
N ILE A 9 -20.09 15.24 9.54
CA ILE A 9 -18.96 15.61 8.67
C ILE A 9 -19.19 17.03 8.15
N ARG A 10 -18.32 17.96 8.55
CA ARG A 10 -18.41 19.38 8.15
C ARG A 10 -17.64 19.72 6.88
N HIS A 11 -16.60 18.96 6.57
CA HIS A 11 -15.73 19.20 5.42
C HIS A 11 -15.10 17.90 4.92
N VAL A 12 -14.93 17.81 3.61
CA VAL A 12 -14.22 16.72 2.94
C VAL A 12 -13.32 17.35 1.88
N THR A 13 -12.01 17.12 1.98
CA THR A 13 -11.06 17.52 0.94
C THR A 13 -11.35 16.70 -0.33
N PRO A 14 -11.56 17.33 -1.50
CA PRO A 14 -11.80 16.61 -2.74
C PRO A 14 -10.57 15.78 -3.14
N SER A 15 -10.79 14.78 -4.00
CA SER A 15 -9.67 13.99 -4.55
C SER A 15 -8.68 14.90 -5.29
N GLY A 16 -7.38 14.75 -4.99
CA GLY A 16 -6.32 15.61 -5.51
C GLY A 16 -6.23 16.99 -4.85
N GLY A 17 -7.08 17.27 -3.84
CA GLY A 17 -7.04 18.48 -3.03
C GLY A 17 -5.93 18.45 -1.98
N ASN A 18 -5.52 19.65 -1.55
CA ASN A 18 -4.50 19.81 -0.51
C ASN A 18 -5.16 19.96 0.87
N VAL A 19 -5.18 18.87 1.63
CA VAL A 19 -5.74 18.86 3.00
C VAL A 19 -5.04 19.85 3.94
N PHE A 20 -3.76 20.16 3.72
CA PHE A 20 -3.04 21.13 4.54
C PHE A 20 -3.55 22.55 4.32
N ALA A 21 -3.94 22.90 3.09
CA ALA A 21 -4.59 24.18 2.82
C ALA A 21 -5.96 24.27 3.53
N ASP A 22 -6.73 23.18 3.49
CA ASP A 22 -8.04 23.08 4.17
C ASP A 22 -7.92 23.19 5.69
N LEU A 23 -6.81 22.73 6.27
CA LEU A 23 -6.51 22.82 7.70
C LEU A 23 -5.99 24.21 8.12
N GLY A 24 -5.81 25.15 7.18
CA GLY A 24 -5.45 26.54 7.47
C GLY A 24 -3.94 26.80 7.54
N PHE A 25 -3.10 25.89 7.05
CA PHE A 25 -1.66 26.16 6.93
C PHE A 25 -1.39 27.30 5.95
N HIS A 26 -0.31 28.04 6.15
CA HIS A 26 0.14 29.04 5.19
C HIS A 26 0.44 28.38 3.84
N LYS A 27 0.15 29.09 2.75
CA LYS A 27 0.24 28.55 1.37
C LYS A 27 1.56 27.81 1.10
N GLN A 28 2.69 28.40 1.49
CA GLN A 28 4.01 27.80 1.27
C GLN A 28 4.19 26.48 2.03
N ASP A 29 3.78 26.43 3.30
CA ASP A 29 3.87 25.21 4.12
C ASP A 29 2.91 24.13 3.63
N ALA A 30 1.68 24.53 3.25
CA ALA A 30 0.69 23.63 2.69
C ALA A 30 1.18 22.98 1.39
N GLU A 31 1.78 23.76 0.48
CA GLU A 31 2.38 23.25 -0.76
C GLU A 31 3.54 22.29 -0.48
N LYS A 32 4.41 22.64 0.46
CA LYS A 32 5.53 21.80 0.88
C LYS A 32 5.06 20.47 1.46
N PHE A 33 4.18 20.47 2.46
CA PHE A 33 3.69 19.24 3.09
C PHE A 33 2.93 18.35 2.13
N TYR A 34 2.19 18.96 1.19
CA TYR A 34 1.53 18.21 0.13
C TYR A 34 2.54 17.51 -0.78
N ALA A 35 3.58 18.21 -1.22
CA ALA A 35 4.65 17.63 -2.02
C ALA A 35 5.40 16.51 -1.27
N ASP A 36 5.75 16.74 -0.01
CA ASP A 36 6.42 15.74 0.84
C ASP A 36 5.56 14.48 0.99
N SER A 37 4.25 14.66 1.23
CA SER A 37 3.29 13.54 1.34
C SER A 37 3.17 12.75 0.02
N LEU A 38 3.14 13.43 -1.13
CA LEU A 38 3.10 12.77 -2.44
C LEU A 38 4.35 11.93 -2.68
N ASN A 39 5.53 12.47 -2.33
CA ASN A 39 6.79 11.75 -2.45
C ASN A 39 6.83 10.49 -1.56
N GLU A 40 6.34 10.58 -0.32
CA GLU A 40 6.26 9.43 0.59
C GLU A 40 5.31 8.34 0.05
N ILE A 41 4.15 8.76 -0.48
CA ILE A 41 3.18 7.86 -1.11
C ILE A 41 3.81 7.16 -2.32
N GLU A 42 4.45 7.91 -3.22
CA GLU A 42 5.10 7.36 -4.42
C GLU A 42 6.18 6.34 -4.05
N ASN A 43 7.08 6.68 -3.12
CA ASN A 43 8.13 5.77 -2.66
C ASN A 43 7.55 4.47 -2.07
N THR A 44 6.54 4.60 -1.21
CA THR A 44 5.85 3.44 -0.62
C THR A 44 5.18 2.57 -1.68
N LEU A 45 4.55 3.18 -2.69
CA LEU A 45 3.93 2.45 -3.80
C LEU A 45 4.96 1.73 -4.66
N ALA A 46 6.09 2.37 -4.97
CA ALA A 46 7.17 1.78 -5.75
C ALA A 46 7.72 0.50 -5.07
N ILE A 47 8.00 0.56 -3.76
CA ILE A 47 8.47 -0.60 -2.99
C ILE A 47 7.43 -1.73 -3.03
N LYS A 48 6.16 -1.42 -2.76
CA LYS A 48 5.09 -2.43 -2.79
C LYS A 48 4.96 -3.08 -4.17
N GLN A 49 5.02 -2.27 -5.23
CA GLN A 49 4.91 -2.75 -6.60
C GLN A 49 6.06 -3.68 -6.97
N GLN A 50 7.30 -3.35 -6.57
CA GLN A 50 8.46 -4.22 -6.77
C GLN A 50 8.30 -5.57 -6.05
N LEU A 51 7.87 -5.57 -4.79
CA LEU A 51 7.65 -6.81 -4.04
C LEU A 51 6.52 -7.65 -4.65
N MET A 52 5.44 -7.02 -5.10
CA MET A 52 4.33 -7.71 -5.79
C MET A 52 4.76 -8.31 -7.13
N GLU A 53 5.63 -7.62 -7.88
CA GLU A 53 6.21 -8.12 -9.13
C GLU A 53 6.98 -9.43 -8.87
N GLU A 54 7.82 -9.47 -7.85
CA GLU A 54 8.62 -10.66 -7.50
C GLU A 54 7.77 -11.87 -7.12
N ILE A 55 6.64 -11.64 -6.44
CA ILE A 55 5.65 -12.69 -6.13
C ILE A 55 4.99 -13.16 -7.43
N THR A 56 4.54 -12.23 -8.27
CA THR A 56 3.85 -12.54 -9.54
C THR A 56 4.74 -13.30 -10.52
N LEU A 57 6.02 -12.92 -10.60
CA LEU A 57 7.02 -13.61 -11.39
C LEU A 57 7.21 -15.05 -10.91
N TRP A 58 7.33 -15.26 -9.59
CA TRP A 58 7.45 -16.60 -9.01
C TRP A 58 6.22 -17.47 -9.32
N ILE A 59 5.00 -16.92 -9.22
CA ILE A 59 3.76 -17.65 -9.57
C ILE A 59 3.81 -18.10 -11.03
N THR A 60 4.23 -17.21 -11.92
CA THR A 60 4.28 -17.46 -13.38
C THR A 60 5.34 -18.51 -13.72
N GLN A 61 6.53 -18.42 -13.12
CA GLN A 61 7.63 -19.36 -13.33
C GLN A 61 7.28 -20.79 -12.88
N ASN A 62 6.49 -20.93 -11.82
CA ASN A 62 6.06 -22.23 -11.30
C ASN A 62 4.73 -22.70 -11.90
N GLN A 63 4.13 -21.95 -12.84
CA GLN A 63 2.86 -22.27 -13.52
C GLN A 63 1.71 -22.59 -12.55
N MET A 64 1.71 -21.94 -11.39
CA MET A 64 0.78 -22.28 -10.30
C MET A 64 -0.60 -21.68 -10.52
N LYS A 65 -1.63 -22.46 -10.19
CA LYS A 65 -3.00 -21.97 -10.08
C LYS A 65 -3.15 -21.15 -8.80
N GLN A 66 -4.03 -20.15 -8.80
CA GLN A 66 -4.26 -19.28 -7.64
C GLN A 66 -4.59 -20.04 -6.34
N VAL A 67 -5.22 -21.22 -6.44
CA VAL A 67 -5.52 -22.08 -5.28
C VAL A 67 -4.25 -22.62 -4.64
N GLU A 68 -3.27 -23.03 -5.44
CA GLU A 68 -2.00 -23.57 -4.97
C GLU A 68 -1.16 -22.45 -4.35
N VAL A 69 -1.15 -21.28 -5.00
CA VAL A 69 -0.48 -20.07 -4.48
C VAL A 69 -1.08 -19.66 -3.13
N ALA A 70 -2.41 -19.68 -2.99
CA ALA A 70 -3.10 -19.38 -1.74
C ALA A 70 -2.61 -20.28 -0.60
N THR A 71 -2.46 -21.58 -0.88
CA THR A 71 -1.93 -22.55 0.08
C THR A 71 -0.47 -22.25 0.44
N VAL A 72 0.42 -22.01 -0.53
CA VAL A 72 1.85 -21.76 -0.26
C VAL A 72 2.07 -20.44 0.48
N LEU A 73 1.36 -19.38 0.08
CA LEU A 73 1.49 -18.06 0.71
C LEU A 73 0.69 -17.92 2.01
N HIS A 74 -0.11 -18.93 2.37
CA HIS A 74 -1.01 -18.91 3.53
C HIS A 74 -1.99 -17.72 3.49
N ILE A 75 -2.57 -17.45 2.32
CA ILE A 75 -3.54 -16.36 2.12
C ILE A 75 -4.77 -16.86 1.38
N SER A 76 -5.88 -16.12 1.48
CA SER A 76 -7.09 -16.44 0.69
C SER A 76 -6.87 -16.24 -0.82
N ARG A 77 -7.63 -16.96 -1.65
CA ARG A 77 -7.62 -16.79 -3.12
C ARG A 77 -7.92 -15.34 -3.57
N PRO A 78 -8.89 -14.59 -2.98
CA PRO A 78 -9.07 -13.19 -3.32
C PRO A 78 -7.82 -12.34 -3.06
N ARG A 79 -7.06 -12.62 -1.98
CA ARG A 79 -5.78 -11.93 -1.72
C ARG A 79 -4.72 -12.29 -2.76
N VAL A 80 -4.66 -13.53 -3.24
CA VAL A 80 -3.78 -13.89 -4.38
C VAL A 80 -4.13 -13.03 -5.60
N SER A 81 -5.41 -12.91 -5.92
CA SER A 81 -5.88 -12.06 -7.03
C SER A 81 -5.49 -10.59 -6.81
N ASP A 82 -5.61 -10.06 -5.59
CA ASP A 82 -5.23 -8.69 -5.30
C ASP A 82 -3.70 -8.45 -5.44
N VAL A 83 -2.84 -9.43 -5.10
CA VAL A 83 -1.38 -9.34 -5.33
C VAL A 83 -1.06 -9.38 -6.82
N VAL A 84 -1.61 -10.36 -7.56
CA VAL A 84 -1.35 -10.52 -9.00
C VAL A 84 -1.82 -9.31 -9.81
N ASN A 85 -2.93 -8.69 -9.41
CA ASN A 85 -3.45 -7.46 -10.02
C ASN A 85 -2.83 -6.17 -9.44
N LYS A 86 -1.73 -6.28 -8.67
CA LYS A 86 -0.95 -5.16 -8.12
C LYS A 86 -1.79 -4.14 -7.34
N LYS A 87 -2.76 -4.58 -6.53
CA LYS A 87 -3.58 -3.69 -5.70
C LYS A 87 -2.81 -3.24 -4.46
N CYS A 88 -1.80 -2.38 -4.63
CA CYS A 88 -0.86 -1.92 -3.60
C CYS A 88 -1.53 -1.36 -2.33
N SER A 89 -2.70 -0.72 -2.44
CA SER A 89 -3.44 -0.17 -1.30
C SER A 89 -3.92 -1.23 -0.30
N LYS A 90 -4.02 -2.50 -0.72
CA LYS A 90 -4.50 -3.61 0.12
C LYS A 90 -3.41 -4.34 0.92
N PHE A 91 -2.15 -3.98 0.71
CA PHE A 91 -1.02 -4.66 1.33
C PHE A 91 -0.08 -3.68 1.99
N THR A 92 0.41 -4.06 3.16
CA THR A 92 1.57 -3.44 3.79
C THR A 92 2.86 -4.03 3.19
N ILE A 93 3.97 -3.30 3.32
CA ILE A 93 5.29 -3.80 2.89
C ILE A 93 5.62 -5.09 3.67
N ASP A 94 5.42 -5.08 4.99
CA ASP A 94 5.64 -6.26 5.86
C ASP A 94 4.87 -7.50 5.38
N ALA A 95 3.60 -7.36 4.98
CA ALA A 95 2.82 -8.49 4.48
C ALA A 95 3.42 -9.08 3.20
N LEU A 96 3.94 -8.25 2.30
CA LEU A 96 4.58 -8.68 1.06
C LEU A 96 5.95 -9.32 1.32
N VAL A 97 6.73 -8.77 2.25
CA VAL A 97 8.00 -9.36 2.71
C VAL A 97 7.76 -10.76 3.27
N ASN A 98 6.76 -10.91 4.15
CA ASN A 98 6.39 -12.21 4.73
C ASN A 98 5.95 -13.22 3.66
N MET A 99 5.27 -12.78 2.58
CA MET A 99 4.93 -13.65 1.46
C MET A 99 6.15 -14.10 0.67
N LEU A 100 7.09 -13.19 0.39
CA LEU A 100 8.34 -13.51 -0.30
C LEU A 100 9.21 -14.48 0.50
N SER A 101 9.26 -14.33 1.83
CA SER A 101 9.93 -15.29 2.71
C SER A 101 9.35 -16.70 2.62
N ARG A 102 8.02 -16.84 2.51
CA ARG A 102 7.35 -18.17 2.39
C ARG A 102 7.68 -18.91 1.10
N ILE A 103 8.03 -18.18 0.04
CA ILE A 103 8.43 -18.76 -1.25
C ILE A 103 9.96 -18.88 -1.40
N GLY A 104 10.70 -18.71 -0.30
CA GLY A 104 12.16 -18.84 -0.29
C GLY A 104 12.91 -17.68 -0.96
N LYS A 105 12.26 -16.52 -1.13
CA LYS A 105 12.90 -15.29 -1.65
C LYS A 105 13.15 -14.30 -0.51
N PRO A 106 14.33 -14.31 0.14
CA PRO A 106 14.63 -13.34 1.18
C PRO A 106 14.71 -11.92 0.61
N VAL A 107 14.05 -10.97 1.28
CA VAL A 107 14.08 -9.56 0.90
C VAL A 107 15.30 -8.88 1.52
N ARG A 108 16.04 -8.12 0.72
CA ARG A 108 17.10 -7.22 1.20
C ARG A 108 16.63 -5.79 1.02
N VAL A 109 16.78 -5.00 2.07
CA VAL A 109 16.46 -3.57 2.07
C VAL A 109 17.78 -2.80 2.00
N MET A 110 17.86 -1.86 1.06
CA MET A 110 18.94 -0.88 0.99
C MET A 110 18.34 0.49 1.27
N VAL A 111 18.98 1.25 2.14
CA VAL A 111 18.59 2.63 2.48
C VAL A 111 19.61 3.54 1.80
N GLY A 112 19.14 4.36 0.85
CA GLY A 112 19.98 5.23 0.01
C GLY A 112 20.47 6.49 0.72
N PRO A 113 21.39 7.27 0.09
CA PRO A 113 21.58 7.42 -1.36
C PRO A 113 22.25 6.24 -2.09
#